data_AF-W1XYD8-F1
#
_entry.id   AF-W1XYD8-F1
#
_cell.length_a   1.000
_cell.length_b   1.000
_cell.length_c   1.000
_cell.angle_alpha   90.00
_cell.angle_beta   90.00
_cell.angle_gamma   90.00
#
_symmetry.space_group_name_H-M   'P 1'
#
loop_
_entity.id
_entity.type
_entity.pdbx_description
1 polymer ?
#
loop_
_entity_poly.entity_id
_entity_poly.type
_entity_poly.pdbx_seq_one_letter_code
_entity_poly.pdbx_strand_id
1 'polypeptide(L)'
;YIARTTHEHAKAGNINNALKYAKGEFVSIFDCDHVPTRSFLQMTMGWFLKEKQLAMMQTPHHFFSPDPFERNLGRFRKTPNEGTLFYGLVQDGNDMWDATLSRNN
;
A
#
# COMPACT_ATOMS: atom_id res chain seq x y z
N TYR A 1 5.80 11.41 18.36
CA TYR A 1 6.69 11.86 17.27
C TYR A 1 8.04 11.19 17.45
N ILE A 2 8.58 10.57 16.40
CA ILE A 2 9.89 9.91 16.41
C ILE A 2 10.71 10.54 15.28
N ALA A 3 11.90 11.01 15.61
CA ALA A 3 12.87 11.54 14.65
C ALA A 3 14.22 10.89 14.91
N ARG A 4 15.07 10.86 13.88
CA ARG A 4 16.43 10.32 13.94
C ARG A 4 17.43 11.42 13.65
N THR A 5 18.64 11.23 14.15
CA THR A 5 19.73 12.21 14.05
C THR A 5 20.43 12.19 12.69
N THR A 6 20.37 11.07 11.95
CA THR A 6 21.00 10.89 10.63
C THR A 6 19.99 10.50 9.56
N HIS A 7 20.31 10.77 8.28
CA HIS A 7 19.37 10.64 7.14
C HIS A 7 19.65 9.43 6.22
N GLU A 8 20.30 8.38 6.73
CA GLU A 8 20.66 7.19 5.96
C GLU A 8 19.45 6.38 5.45
N HIS A 9 19.51 5.69 4.31
CA HIS A 9 18.44 4.77 3.84
C HIS A 9 17.02 5.38 3.67
N ALA A 10 16.88 6.71 3.59
CA ALA A 10 15.63 7.42 3.28
C ALA A 10 14.39 6.91 4.07
N LYS A 11 13.28 6.57 3.37
CA LYS A 11 12.02 6.08 3.96
C LYS A 11 12.22 4.80 4.78
N ALA A 12 12.99 3.84 4.26
CA ALA A 12 13.28 2.59 4.96
C ALA A 12 14.04 2.85 6.28
N GLY A 13 14.98 3.80 6.28
CA GLY A 13 15.69 4.22 7.49
C GLY A 13 14.76 4.83 8.55
N ASN A 14 13.80 5.65 8.14
CA ASN A 14 12.79 6.21 9.03
C ASN A 14 11.91 5.11 9.66
N ILE A 15 11.40 4.20 8.83
CA ILE A 15 10.53 3.10 9.27
C ILE A 15 11.29 2.18 10.24
N ASN A 16 12.51 1.73 9.88
CA ASN A 16 13.33 0.87 10.73
C ASN A 16 13.66 1.51 12.07
N ASN A 17 13.88 2.84 12.10
CA ASN A 17 14.08 3.55 13.36
C ASN A 17 12.81 3.57 14.21
N ALA A 18 11.64 3.85 13.60
CA ALA A 18 10.37 3.88 14.30
C ALA A 18 9.96 2.50 14.85
N LEU A 19 10.21 1.43 14.09
CA LEU A 19 9.90 0.05 14.48
C LEU A 19 10.61 -0.39 15.76
N LYS A 20 11.78 0.17 16.10
CA LYS A 20 12.47 -0.10 17.37
C LYS A 20 11.67 0.32 18.62
N TYR A 21 10.72 1.24 18.44
CA TYR A 21 9.88 1.77 19.52
C TYR A 21 8.43 1.26 19.45
N ALA A 22 8.03 0.67 18.32
CA ALA A 22 6.70 0.10 18.14
C ALA A 22 6.55 -1.18 18.97
N LYS A 23 5.42 -1.30 19.68
CA LYS A 23 5.08 -2.49 20.50
C LYS A 23 3.82 -3.21 20.02
N GLY A 24 3.21 -2.73 18.95
CA GLY A 24 2.03 -3.35 18.36
C GLY A 24 2.42 -4.64 17.62
N GLU A 25 1.50 -5.60 17.61
CA GLU A 25 1.64 -6.85 16.86
C GLU A 25 1.59 -6.62 15.34
N PHE A 26 0.83 -5.60 14.91
CA PHE A 26 0.67 -5.21 13.52
C PHE A 26 1.15 -3.78 13.31
N VAL A 27 1.69 -3.52 12.11
CA VAL A 27 2.15 -2.21 11.69
C VAL A 27 1.43 -1.83 10.40
N SER A 28 0.85 -0.63 10.39
CA SER A 28 0.32 -0.01 9.17
C SER A 28 1.24 1.16 8.77
N ILE A 29 1.47 1.29 7.47
CA ILE A 29 2.32 2.33 6.89
C ILE A 29 1.47 3.12 5.89
N PHE A 30 1.38 4.43 6.09
CA PHE A 30 0.71 5.36 5.18
C PHE A 30 1.71 6.44 4.76
N ASP A 31 1.72 6.78 3.48
CA ASP A 31 2.48 7.93 2.99
C ASP A 31 1.77 9.24 3.36
N CYS A 32 2.52 10.36 3.35
CA CYS A 32 2.04 11.66 3.86
C CYS A 32 0.88 12.26 3.04
N ASP A 33 0.66 11.73 1.84
CA ASP A 33 -0.41 12.08 0.90
C ASP A 33 -1.57 11.08 0.92
N HIS A 34 -1.49 10.02 1.73
CA HIS A 34 -2.53 8.99 1.85
C HIS A 34 -3.34 9.16 3.15
N VAL A 35 -4.61 9.51 3.00
CA VAL A 35 -5.56 9.57 4.12
C VAL A 35 -6.39 8.27 4.14
N PRO A 36 -6.17 7.37 5.11
CA PRO A 36 -6.93 6.13 5.18
C PRO A 36 -8.40 6.37 5.56
N THR A 37 -9.29 5.52 5.07
CA THR A 37 -10.70 5.52 5.49
C THR A 37 -10.84 4.99 6.91
N ARG A 38 -11.90 5.40 7.62
CA ARG A 38 -12.18 4.92 8.99
C ARG A 38 -12.35 3.40 9.08
N SER A 39 -12.80 2.77 7.99
CA SER A 39 -13.00 1.33 7.90
C SER A 39 -11.73 0.54 7.57
N PHE A 40 -10.58 1.19 7.33
CA PHE A 40 -9.35 0.53 6.89
C PHE A 40 -9.01 -0.70 7.73
N LEU A 41 -8.88 -0.56 9.06
CA LEU A 41 -8.54 -1.68 9.93
C LEU A 41 -9.64 -2.74 10.01
N GLN A 42 -10.91 -2.35 9.93
CA GLN A 42 -12.03 -3.30 9.95
C GLN A 42 -12.01 -4.21 8.71
N MET A 43 -11.61 -3.67 7.57
CA MET A 43 -11.55 -4.39 6.30
C MET A 43 -10.27 -5.22 6.15
N THR A 44 -9.17 -4.84 6.82
CA THR A 44 -7.86 -5.48 6.65
C THR A 44 -7.52 -6.49 7.75
N MET A 45 -7.79 -6.17 9.02
CA MET A 45 -7.33 -6.99 10.15
C MET A 45 -7.95 -8.40 10.18
N GLY A 46 -9.16 -8.58 9.63
CA GLY A 46 -9.81 -9.89 9.56
C GLY A 46 -9.00 -10.92 8.77
N TRP A 47 -8.20 -10.50 7.79
CA TRP A 47 -7.39 -11.39 6.97
C TRP A 47 -6.22 -12.01 7.74
N PHE A 48 -5.57 -11.24 8.61
CA PHE A 48 -4.50 -11.75 9.49
C PHE A 48 -5.00 -12.75 10.53
N LEU A 49 -6.27 -12.64 10.95
CA LEU A 49 -6.89 -13.62 11.85
C LEU A 49 -7.29 -14.91 11.12
N LYS A 50 -7.74 -14.78 9.87
CA LYS A 50 -8.15 -15.91 9.03
C LYS A 50 -6.94 -16.72 8.55
N GLU A 51 -5.92 -16.05 8.04
CA GLU A 51 -4.75 -16.66 7.40
C GLU A 51 -3.51 -16.51 8.28
N LYS A 52 -3.20 -17.54 9.09
CA LYS A 52 -2.10 -17.50 10.07
C LYS A 52 -0.69 -17.33 9.46
N GLN A 53 -0.54 -17.56 8.15
CA GLN A 53 0.72 -17.39 7.43
C GLN A 53 0.80 -16.04 6.69
N LEU A 54 -0.24 -15.20 6.78
CA LEU A 54 -0.25 -13.90 6.12
C LEU A 54 0.72 -12.94 6.83
N ALA A 55 1.77 -12.54 6.12
CA ALA A 55 2.79 -11.63 6.63
C ALA A 55 2.54 -10.16 6.24
N MET A 56 1.88 -9.92 5.10
CA MET A 56 1.66 -8.58 4.56
C MET A 56 0.31 -8.52 3.82
N MET A 57 -0.40 -7.40 3.97
CA MET A 57 -1.60 -7.11 3.20
C MET A 57 -1.44 -5.75 2.52
N GLN A 58 -1.55 -5.74 1.19
CA GLN A 58 -1.50 -4.53 0.38
C GLN A 58 -2.92 -4.16 -0.07
N THR A 59 -3.35 -2.93 0.21
CA THR A 59 -4.63 -2.40 -0.30
C THR A 59 -4.40 -1.61 -1.59
N PRO A 60 -5.38 -1.54 -2.51
CA PRO A 60 -5.27 -0.71 -3.70
C PRO A 60 -4.99 0.76 -3.35
N HIS A 61 -4.14 1.44 -4.12
CA HIS A 61 -3.96 2.90 -3.97
C HIS A 61 -4.91 3.62 -4.92
N HIS A 62 -5.90 4.30 -4.37
CA HIS A 62 -6.75 5.21 -5.13
C HIS A 62 -6.16 6.62 -5.07
N PHE A 63 -5.62 7.10 -6.19
CA PHE A 63 -5.16 8.48 -6.32
C PHE A 63 -6.36 9.41 -6.51
N PHE A 64 -6.48 10.44 -5.68
CA PHE A 64 -7.52 11.47 -5.79
C PHE A 64 -7.22 12.53 -6.88
N SER A 65 -6.03 12.52 -7.45
CA SER A 65 -5.60 13.45 -8.50
C SER A 65 -5.45 12.72 -9.83
N PRO A 66 -6.01 13.25 -10.94
CA PRO A 66 -5.75 12.71 -12.27
C PRO A 66 -4.26 12.84 -12.60
N ASP A 67 -3.72 11.84 -13.28
CA ASP A 67 -2.31 11.77 -13.68
C ASP A 67 -1.93 13.03 -14.50
N PRO A 68 -0.71 13.60 -14.37
CA PRO A 68 -0.26 14.69 -15.24
C PRO A 68 -0.41 14.41 -16.75
N PHE A 69 -0.42 13.15 -17.18
CA PHE A 69 -0.78 12.76 -18.55
C PHE A 69 -2.25 13.06 -18.90
N GLU A 70 -3.18 12.81 -17.97
CA GLU A 70 -4.62 13.06 -18.17
C GLU A 70 -4.92 14.56 -18.27
N ARG A 71 -4.12 15.41 -17.61
CA ARG A 71 -4.31 16.88 -17.63
C ARG A 71 -3.89 17.52 -18.95
N ASN A 72 -2.89 16.96 -19.65
CA ASN A 72 -2.30 17.58 -20.84
C ASN A 72 -2.96 17.16 -22.17
N LEU A 73 -3.75 16.07 -22.20
CA LEU A 73 -4.28 15.49 -23.46
C LEU A 73 -5.79 15.65 -23.69
N GLY A 74 -6.53 16.31 -22.79
CA GLY A 74 -7.89 16.82 -23.07
C GLY A 74 -8.94 15.79 -23.51
N ARG A 75 -8.75 14.49 -23.27
CA ARG A 75 -9.67 13.41 -23.68
C ARG A 75 -10.29 12.73 -22.46
N PHE A 76 -11.30 13.40 -21.90
CA PHE A 76 -12.16 12.82 -20.87
C PHE A 76 -13.08 11.73 -21.45
N ARG A 77 -13.22 10.62 -20.69
CA ARG A 77 -14.28 9.57 -20.78
C ARG A 77 -14.23 8.54 -21.94
N LYS A 78 -13.13 7.80 -22.12
CA LYS A 78 -13.25 6.49 -22.83
C LYS A 78 -12.25 5.39 -22.47
N THR A 79 -11.28 5.63 -21.59
CA THR A 79 -10.23 4.64 -21.28
C THR A 79 -10.08 4.51 -19.77
N PRO A 80 -10.06 3.30 -19.20
CA PRO A 80 -9.72 3.09 -17.79
C PRO A 80 -8.33 3.66 -17.49
N ASN A 81 -8.20 4.31 -16.33
CA ASN A 81 -6.96 4.86 -15.80
C ASN A 81 -5.87 3.77 -15.74
N GLU A 82 -4.62 4.12 -16.00
CA GLU A 82 -3.47 3.19 -15.97
C GLU A 82 -3.30 2.50 -14.60
N GLY A 83 -3.77 3.14 -13.52
CA GLY A 83 -3.92 2.55 -12.20
C GLY A 83 -4.95 1.42 -12.14
N THR A 84 -6.06 1.49 -12.88
CA THR A 84 -7.05 0.39 -12.93
C THR A 84 -6.46 -0.86 -13.60
N LEU A 85 -5.54 -0.69 -14.54
CA LEU A 85 -4.83 -1.82 -15.18
C LEU A 85 -3.81 -2.46 -14.21
N PHE A 86 -3.11 -1.65 -13.42
CA PHE A 86 -2.13 -2.13 -12.43
C PHE A 86 -2.78 -2.77 -11.19
N TYR A 87 -3.89 -2.20 -10.69
CA TYR A 87 -4.61 -2.70 -9.50
C TYR A 87 -5.62 -3.82 -9.80
N GLY A 88 -6.11 -3.95 -11.04
CA GLY A 88 -7.09 -4.97 -11.41
C GLY A 88 -6.50 -6.20 -12.13
N LEU A 89 -5.49 -6.01 -13.00
CA LEU A 89 -4.98 -7.12 -13.83
C LEU A 89 -3.58 -7.59 -13.39
N VAL A 90 -2.71 -6.65 -12.96
CA VAL A 90 -1.34 -6.97 -12.55
C VAL A 90 -1.28 -7.43 -11.10
N GLN A 91 -2.05 -6.83 -10.17
CA GLN A 91 -2.11 -7.32 -8.79
C GLN A 91 -2.79 -8.69 -8.67
N ASP A 92 -3.93 -8.91 -9.36
CA ASP A 92 -4.54 -10.25 -9.45
C ASP A 92 -3.59 -11.25 -10.15
N GLY A 93 -2.79 -10.80 -11.13
CA GLY A 93 -1.75 -11.61 -11.78
C GLY A 93 -0.55 -11.93 -10.87
N ASN A 94 -0.14 -11.00 -9.99
CA ASN A 94 0.92 -11.21 -9.00
C ASN A 94 0.43 -12.04 -7.79
N ASP A 95 -0.87 -12.01 -7.51
CA ASP A 95 -1.55 -12.92 -6.57
C ASP A 95 -1.62 -14.34 -7.14
N MET A 96 -1.69 -14.47 -8.48
CA MET A 96 -1.58 -15.75 -9.19
C MET A 96 -0.13 -16.29 -9.32
N TRP A 97 0.88 -15.42 -9.19
CA TRP A 97 2.31 -15.73 -9.40
C TRP A 97 3.22 -15.40 -8.19
N ASP A 98 2.68 -15.42 -6.96
CA ASP A 98 3.45 -15.36 -5.71
C ASP A 98 4.42 -14.16 -5.61
N ALA A 99 4.02 -13.00 -6.14
CA ALA A 99 4.82 -11.78 -6.17
C ALA A 99 4.13 -10.55 -5.55
N THR A 100 2.92 -10.74 -5.00
CA THR A 100 2.51 -10.00 -3.80
C THR A 100 2.92 -10.86 -2.61
N LEU A 101 3.63 -10.32 -1.61
CA LEU A 101 4.15 -11.07 -0.45
C LEU A 101 3.04 -11.83 0.31
N SER A 102 2.68 -13.02 -0.18
CA SER A 102 1.72 -13.97 0.40
C SER A 102 2.10 -15.37 -0.08
N ARG A 103 2.93 -16.05 0.70
CA ARG A 103 3.37 -17.43 0.45
C ARG A 103 2.24 -18.40 0.77
N ASN A 104 1.88 -19.29 -0.16
CA ASN A 104 1.26 -20.59 0.15
C ASN A 104 1.79 -21.67 -0.82
N ASN A 105 1.99 -22.87 -0.27
CA ASN A 105 2.61 -24.07 -0.87
C ASN A 105 2.11 -24.47 -2.26
#